data_AF-A0A3Q3N9C4-F1
#
_entry.id   AF-A0A3Q3N9C4-F1
#
_cell.length_a   1.000
_cell.length_b   1.000
_cell.length_c   1.000
_cell.angle_alpha   90.00
_cell.angle_beta   90.00
_cell.angle_gamma   90.00
#
_symmetry.space_group_name_H-M   'P 1'
#
loop_
_entity.id
_entity.type
_entity.pdbx_description
1 polymer ?
#
loop_
_entity_poly.entity_id
_entity_poly.type
_entity_poly.pdbx_seq_one_letter_code
_entity_poly.pdbx_strand_id
1 'polypeptide(L)'
;MRMQDKADGDSHEKSMGEFSDEHVQQPQDDRKAVQRRTFTRWMNALLQRCDPPVEVHDLFTDIQDGRILMALLEELSGCKLVRVMLYNRKMYSQKSRKYD
;
A
#
# COMPACT_ATOMS: atom_id res chain seq x y z
N MET A 1 -40.70 67.61 -0.98
CA MET A 1 -39.43 67.64 -0.21
C MET A 1 -38.90 66.22 -0.20
N ARG A 2 -37.76 66.01 -0.85
CA ARG A 2 -37.00 64.75 -0.91
C ARG A 2 -36.33 64.57 0.45
N MET A 3 -36.33 63.37 1.02
CA MET A 3 -35.14 62.63 1.47
C MET A 3 -35.59 61.22 1.90
N GLN A 4 -34.98 60.26 1.23
CA GLN A 4 -35.06 58.83 1.47
C GLN A 4 -33.85 58.51 2.35
N ASP A 5 -34.07 58.12 3.60
CA ASP A 5 -33.00 57.55 4.42
C ASP A 5 -32.99 56.02 4.29
N LYS A 6 -31.79 55.50 4.50
CA LYS A 6 -31.14 54.39 3.81
C LYS A 6 -30.72 53.35 4.85
N ALA A 7 -30.74 52.07 4.43
CA ALA A 7 -30.05 50.92 5.06
C ALA A 7 -30.62 50.51 6.44
N ASP A 8 -30.68 49.24 6.85
CA ASP A 8 -29.79 48.11 6.60
C ASP A 8 -30.58 46.83 6.33
N GLY A 9 -30.37 46.26 5.15
CA GLY A 9 -30.63 44.84 4.90
C GLY A 9 -29.30 44.22 4.51
N ASP A 10 -28.74 43.39 5.38
CA ASP A 10 -27.94 42.20 5.06
C ASP A 10 -27.40 41.61 6.38
N SER A 11 -28.20 40.78 7.05
CA SER A 11 -27.66 39.85 8.03
C SER A 11 -27.51 38.51 7.33
N HIS A 12 -26.29 38.31 6.85
CA HIS A 12 -25.77 37.11 6.25
C HIS A 12 -25.73 35.97 7.29
N GLU A 13 -26.88 35.40 7.66
CA GLU A 13 -26.94 34.14 8.41
C GLU A 13 -26.61 33.00 7.47
N LYS A 14 -25.32 32.87 7.16
CA LYS A 14 -24.75 31.67 6.55
C LYS A 14 -24.89 30.55 7.58
N SER A 15 -25.91 29.71 7.42
CA SER A 15 -26.10 28.53 8.25
C SER A 15 -24.81 27.69 8.22
N MET A 16 -24.20 27.57 9.39
CA MET A 16 -23.02 26.77 9.65
C MET A 16 -23.45 25.30 9.71
N GLY A 17 -23.60 24.68 8.54
CA GLY A 17 -24.16 23.34 8.46
C GLY A 17 -24.01 22.71 7.09
N GLU A 18 -22.78 22.60 6.60
CA GLU A 18 -22.35 21.67 5.55
C GLU A 18 -20.83 21.82 5.37
N PHE A 19 -20.07 21.38 6.37
CA PHE A 19 -18.67 21.01 6.14
C PHE A 19 -18.71 19.58 5.61
N SER A 20 -18.71 19.44 4.29
CA SER A 20 -18.65 18.16 3.60
C SER A 20 -17.44 17.34 4.08
N ASP A 21 -17.67 16.05 4.27
CA ASP A 21 -16.70 14.98 4.63
C ASP A 21 -15.56 14.80 3.58
N GLU A 22 -15.51 15.64 2.54
CA GLU A 22 -14.44 15.68 1.53
C GLU A 22 -13.08 16.08 2.12
N HIS A 23 -13.06 16.92 3.16
CA HIS A 23 -11.79 17.44 3.70
C HIS A 23 -11.02 16.42 4.57
N VAL A 24 -11.67 15.30 4.94
CA VAL A 24 -11.08 14.20 5.72
C VAL A 24 -10.47 13.11 4.83
N GLN A 25 -10.93 12.99 3.58
CA GLN A 25 -10.47 11.95 2.65
C GLN A 25 -9.14 12.31 1.96
N GLN A 26 -8.94 13.59 1.63
CA GLN A 26 -7.72 14.08 0.99
C GLN A 26 -6.43 13.79 1.81
N PRO A 27 -6.41 14.01 3.15
CA PRO A 27 -5.26 13.63 3.98
C PRO A 27 -5.00 12.11 4.03
N GLN A 28 -6.03 11.28 3.84
CA GLN A 28 -5.90 9.82 3.91
C GLN A 28 -5.29 9.26 2.63
N ASP A 29 -5.68 9.78 1.47
CA ASP A 29 -5.13 9.32 0.19
C ASP A 29 -3.67 9.76 0.01
N ASP A 30 -3.32 10.95 0.49
CA ASP A 30 -1.92 11.41 0.54
C ASP A 30 -1.06 10.50 1.44
N ARG A 31 -1.59 10.13 2.62
CA ARG A 31 -0.90 9.18 3.53
C ARG A 31 -0.70 7.81 2.88
N LYS A 32 -1.72 7.28 2.21
CA LYS A 32 -1.62 6.00 1.46
C LYS A 32 -0.59 6.10 0.34
N ALA A 33 -0.55 7.22 -0.40
CA ALA A 33 0.42 7.43 -1.47
C ALA A 33 1.87 7.48 -0.94
N VAL A 34 2.09 8.16 0.19
CA VAL A 34 3.39 8.21 0.86
C VAL A 34 3.81 6.83 1.36
N GLN A 35 2.90 6.08 1.99
CA GLN A 35 3.17 4.73 2.45
C GLN A 35 3.53 3.80 1.29
N ARG A 36 2.76 3.85 0.19
CA ARG A 36 3.03 3.10 -1.03
C ARG A 36 4.42 3.42 -1.55
N ARG A 37 4.74 4.71 -1.73
CA ARG A 37 6.05 5.13 -2.24
C ARG A 37 7.21 4.70 -1.35
N THR A 38 7.02 4.81 -0.04
CA THR A 38 8.03 4.39 0.95
C THR A 38 8.27 2.90 0.87
N PHE A 39 7.20 2.10 0.84
CA PHE A 39 7.30 0.66 0.78
C PHE A 39 7.91 0.18 -0.55
N THR A 40 7.49 0.74 -1.69
CA THR A 40 8.07 0.44 -3.00
C THR A 40 9.57 0.74 -3.03
N ARG A 41 10.00 1.89 -2.50
CA ARG A 41 11.43 2.24 -2.42
C ARG A 41 12.23 1.27 -1.56
N TRP A 42 11.67 0.90 -0.41
CA TRP A 42 12.30 -0.07 0.48
C TRP A 42 12.43 -1.45 -0.18
N MET A 43 11.38 -1.92 -0.87
CA MET A 43 11.44 -3.16 -1.63
C MET A 43 12.53 -3.11 -2.71
N ASN A 44 12.58 -2.03 -3.50
CA ASN A 44 13.59 -1.89 -4.56
C ASN A 44 15.02 -1.86 -4.00
N ALA A 45 15.25 -1.25 -2.83
CA ALA A 45 16.55 -1.25 -2.19
C ALA A 45 17.02 -2.65 -1.77
N LEU A 46 16.09 -3.53 -1.37
CA LEU A 46 16.40 -4.93 -1.06
C LEU A 46 16.57 -5.77 -2.33
N LEU A 47 15.63 -5.66 -3.26
CA LEU A 47 15.54 -6.49 -4.45
C LEU A 47 16.62 -6.17 -5.51
N GLN A 48 17.24 -5.00 -5.44
CA GLN A 48 18.41 -4.67 -6.25
C GLN A 48 19.64 -5.53 -5.91
N ARG A 49 19.65 -6.18 -4.73
CA ARG A 49 20.72 -7.11 -4.31
C ARG A 49 20.53 -8.53 -4.86
N CYS A 50 19.35 -8.83 -5.42
CA CYS A 50 19.08 -10.11 -6.04
C CYS A 50 19.87 -10.27 -7.35
N ASP A 51 20.11 -11.51 -7.75
CA ASP A 51 20.70 -11.88 -9.04
C ASP A 51 19.76 -12.86 -9.77
N PRO A 52 19.07 -12.43 -10.85
CA PRO A 52 19.10 -11.08 -11.43
C PRO A 52 18.38 -10.03 -10.55
N PRO A 53 18.72 -8.73 -10.66
CA PRO A 53 18.04 -7.66 -9.93
C PRO A 53 16.54 -7.62 -10.27
N VAL A 54 15.72 -7.36 -9.25
CA VAL A 54 14.26 -7.22 -9.40
C VAL A 54 13.85 -5.80 -9.03
N GLU A 55 12.93 -5.20 -9.79
CA GLU A 55 12.43 -3.86 -9.56
C GLU A 55 10.90 -3.82 -9.60
N VAL A 56 10.30 -3.18 -8.60
CA VAL A 56 8.87 -2.92 -8.47
C VAL A 56 8.56 -1.54 -9.05
N HIS A 57 7.70 -1.51 -10.05
CA HIS A 57 7.23 -0.31 -10.74
C HIS A 57 5.83 0.07 -10.23
N ASP A 58 4.90 -0.88 -10.21
CA ASP A 58 3.58 -0.74 -9.61
C ASP A 58 3.39 -1.77 -8.50
N LEU A 59 3.35 -1.30 -7.25
CA LEU A 59 3.28 -2.17 -6.08
C LEU A 59 2.12 -3.16 -6.12
N PHE A 60 0.94 -2.74 -6.57
CA PHE A 60 -0.26 -3.58 -6.48
C PHE A 60 -0.37 -4.57 -7.63
N THR A 61 0.27 -4.29 -8.75
CA THR A 61 0.28 -5.15 -9.94
C THR A 61 1.42 -6.15 -9.85
N ASP A 62 2.61 -5.69 -9.49
CA ASP A 62 3.83 -6.49 -9.59
C ASP A 62 3.93 -7.56 -8.50
N ILE A 63 3.21 -7.43 -7.38
CA ILE A 63 3.21 -8.43 -6.30
C ILE A 63 2.17 -9.54 -6.48
N GLN A 64 1.26 -9.43 -7.45
CA GLN A 64 0.06 -10.29 -7.52
C GLN A 64 0.40 -11.76 -7.77
N ASP A 65 1.41 -12.02 -8.60
CA ASP A 65 1.85 -13.39 -8.92
C ASP A 65 2.69 -14.03 -7.80
N GLY A 66 3.01 -13.26 -6.77
CA GLY A 66 3.78 -13.67 -5.61
C GLY A 66 5.29 -13.81 -5.84
N ARG A 67 5.81 -13.69 -7.07
CA ARG A 67 7.25 -13.90 -7.34
C ARG A 67 8.13 -12.88 -6.62
N ILE A 68 7.71 -11.63 -6.63
CA ILE A 68 8.42 -10.54 -5.94
C ILE A 68 8.40 -10.75 -4.43
N LEU A 69 7.28 -11.22 -3.87
CA LEU A 69 7.17 -11.55 -2.45
C LEU A 69 8.13 -12.69 -2.08
N MET A 70 8.27 -13.70 -2.95
CA MET A 70 9.22 -14.79 -2.74
C MET A 70 10.67 -14.27 -2.75
N ALA A 71 11.06 -13.44 -3.73
CA ALA A 71 12.40 -12.84 -3.76
C ALA A 71 12.68 -11.98 -2.51
N LEU A 72 11.71 -11.18 -2.09
CA LEU A 72 11.81 -10.37 -0.87
C LEU A 72 11.99 -11.24 0.38
N LEU A 73 11.25 -12.33 0.50
CA LEU A 73 11.39 -13.29 1.60
C LEU A 73 12.76 -14.00 1.59
N GLU A 74 13.30 -14.35 0.42
CA GLU A 74 14.65 -14.90 0.32
C GLU A 74 15.70 -13.91 0.85
N GLU A 75 15.62 -12.63 0.43
CA GLU A 75 16.57 -11.60 0.84
C GLU A 75 16.47 -11.28 2.34
N LEU A 76 15.25 -11.20 2.89
CA LEU A 76 15.03 -10.95 4.31
C LEU A 76 15.47 -12.12 5.20
N SER A 77 15.28 -13.36 4.73
CA SER A 77 15.64 -14.57 5.49
C SER A 77 17.08 -15.03 5.28
N GLY A 78 17.76 -14.51 4.25
CA GLY A 78 19.07 -15.01 3.81
C GLY A 78 19.05 -16.45 3.28
N CYS A 79 17.87 -17.03 3.05
CA CYS A 79 17.68 -18.43 2.68
C CYS A 79 17.00 -18.56 1.32
N LYS A 80 17.50 -19.45 0.46
CA LYS A 80 16.84 -19.79 -0.81
C LYS A 80 15.54 -20.57 -0.55
N LEU A 81 14.40 -20.02 -0.96
CA LEU A 81 13.05 -20.58 -0.79
C LEU A 81 12.86 -21.89 -1.56
N VAL A 82 13.55 -22.08 -2.70
CA VAL A 82 13.56 -23.37 -3.43
C VAL A 82 14.02 -24.51 -2.50
N ARG A 83 15.00 -24.26 -1.63
CA ARG A 83 15.50 -25.27 -0.68
C ARG A 83 14.45 -25.59 0.40
N VAL A 84 13.71 -24.59 0.87
CA VAL A 84 12.63 -24.76 1.86
C VAL A 84 11.46 -25.53 1.26
N MET A 85 11.05 -25.22 0.03
CA MET A 85 9.97 -25.94 -0.64
C MET A 85 10.33 -27.39 -0.94
N LEU A 86 11.56 -27.66 -1.36
CA LEU A 86 12.03 -29.05 -1.56
C LEU A 86 12.12 -29.83 -0.24
N TYR A 87 12.55 -29.17 0.85
CA TYR A 87 12.58 -29.77 2.17
C TYR A 87 11.16 -30.13 2.65
N ASN A 88 10.23 -29.18 2.56
CA ASN A 88 8.83 -29.41 2.89
C ASN A 88 8.22 -30.52 2.04
N ARG A 89 8.38 -30.45 0.70
CA ARG A 89 7.90 -31.48 -0.23
C ARG A 89 8.41 -32.88 0.13
N LYS A 90 9.70 -33.03 0.46
CA LYS A 90 10.28 -34.32 0.86
C LYS A 90 9.76 -34.81 2.22
N MET A 91 9.54 -33.91 3.17
CA MET A 91 9.00 -34.25 4.49
C MET A 91 7.56 -34.76 4.40
N TYR A 92 6.68 -34.04 3.70
CA TYR A 92 5.28 -34.44 3.55
C TYR A 92 5.13 -35.71 2.69
N SER A 93 5.98 -35.90 1.66
CA SER A 93 6.02 -37.13 0.86
C SER A 93 6.45 -38.37 1.65
N GLN A 94 7.35 -38.21 2.64
CA GLN A 94 7.75 -39.32 3.51
C GLN A 94 6.71 -39.64 4.57
N LYS A 95 5.95 -38.63 5.02
CA LYS A 95 4.88 -38.82 6.01
C LYS A 95 3.73 -39.67 5.43
N SER A 96 3.36 -39.47 4.16
CA SER A 96 2.33 -40.27 3.49
C SER A 96 2.72 -41.76 3.38
N ARG A 97 3.99 -42.05 3.05
CA ARG A 97 4.51 -43.43 2.93
C ARG A 97 4.68 -44.19 4.26
N LYS A 98 4.48 -43.52 5.41
CA LYS A 98 4.65 -44.13 6.74
C LYS A 98 3.31 -44.53 7.38
N TYR A 99 2.19 -44.23 6.72
CA TYR A 99 0.83 -44.58 7.15
C TYR A 99 0.05 -45.37 6.08
N ASP A 100 0.70 -45.73 4.98
CA ASP A 100 0.29 -46.79 4.04
C ASP A 100 1.00 -48.10 4.44
#